data_AF-A0A1Q5PI12-F1
#
_entry.id   AF-A0A1Q5PI12-F1
#
_cell.length_a   1.000
_cell.length_b   1.000
_cell.length_c   1.000
_cell.angle_alpha   90.00
_cell.angle_beta   90.00
_cell.angle_gamma   90.00
#
_symmetry.space_group_name_H-M   'P 1'
#
loop_
_entity.id
_entity.type
_entity.pdbx_description
1 polymer ?
#
loop_
_entity_poly.entity_id
_entity_poly.type
_entity_poly.pdbx_seq_one_letter_code
_entity_poly.pdbx_strand_id
1 'polypeptide(L)'
;MLHKSTSLFLFILCFTLACAAQKVPVNEAFDHAAKQTKVLLKETEKATKTAKPGAVSPRTINDKGELQLVAPKDWTSGFFPGVLWYLYEYTGDKVWLIEAKKYTANLEKEKLNSGTHDMGFKMYCSYGNGLRLTDDPQYRDVLILSAKTLATRFNPTVGAIRSWDHNTDKWDFPVIIDNMMNLELLFWATRTTGDSTYYNIAVAHANTTLQNHFRDDYSSFHVIGYNPETGAVEKKNTHQGYSHESTWTRGQAWGLYGYTMSFRETGNKAYLELAENIAKYMLEHPQMPDDMVPYWDYNAPNLQNEPRDASAAAVMASALYELSTYSENKEVYRKAADKMLQSLSQKYTSPVGQNKGFILLHSTGSKPHNSEIDVPLTYADYYYLEALLRQKQLAAKGKLFN
;
A
#
# COMPACT_ATOMS: atom_id res chain seq x y z
N MET A 1 69.89 -42.58 -5.00
CA MET A 1 68.54 -42.84 -4.48
C MET A 1 68.00 -41.53 -3.93
N LEU A 2 67.12 -40.85 -4.67
CA LEU A 2 66.40 -39.68 -4.19
C LEU A 2 64.94 -39.79 -4.66
N HIS A 3 64.05 -39.67 -3.70
CA HIS A 3 62.62 -39.90 -3.78
C HIS A 3 61.87 -38.68 -4.31
N LYS A 4 60.84 -38.95 -5.14
CA LYS A 4 59.49 -38.36 -5.20
C LYS A 4 59.32 -36.86 -4.89
N SER A 5 58.69 -36.13 -5.81
CA SER A 5 57.28 -35.71 -5.62
C SER A 5 56.77 -34.98 -6.87
N THR A 6 55.80 -35.56 -7.57
CA THR A 6 55.03 -34.91 -8.64
C THR A 6 53.80 -34.26 -8.00
N SER A 7 53.82 -32.94 -7.82
CA SER A 7 52.64 -32.18 -7.39
C SER A 7 51.70 -31.95 -8.57
N LEU A 8 50.57 -32.65 -8.55
CA LEU A 8 49.44 -32.47 -9.46
C LEU A 8 48.63 -31.25 -8.98
N PHE A 9 48.72 -30.12 -9.70
CA PHE A 9 47.87 -28.95 -9.44
C PHE A 9 46.45 -29.24 -9.94
N LEU A 10 45.53 -29.47 -9.01
CA LEU A 10 44.09 -29.59 -9.28
C LEU A 10 43.52 -28.17 -9.42
N PHE A 11 43.28 -27.72 -10.65
CA PHE A 11 42.53 -26.49 -10.92
C PHE A 11 41.05 -26.75 -10.60
N ILE A 12 40.60 -26.33 -9.43
CA ILE A 12 39.17 -26.29 -9.10
C ILE A 12 38.57 -25.11 -9.87
N LEU A 13 37.89 -25.41 -10.97
CA LEU A 13 37.08 -24.46 -11.71
C LEU A 13 35.85 -24.11 -10.85
N CYS A 14 35.94 -23.06 -10.03
CA CYS A 14 34.77 -22.46 -9.41
C CYS A 14 33.90 -21.85 -10.52
N PHE A 15 32.91 -22.59 -11.00
CA PHE A 15 31.79 -22.01 -11.73
C PHE A 15 31.01 -21.12 -10.76
N THR A 16 31.35 -19.82 -10.74
CA THR A 16 30.43 -18.81 -10.26
C THR A 16 29.27 -18.77 -11.25
N LEU A 17 28.20 -19.50 -10.96
CA LEU A 17 26.88 -19.21 -11.50
C LEU A 17 26.55 -17.79 -11.05
N ALA A 18 26.94 -16.81 -11.85
CA ALA A 18 26.34 -15.48 -11.80
C ALA A 18 24.86 -15.72 -12.08
N CYS A 19 24.08 -15.83 -11.01
CA CYS A 19 22.63 -15.85 -11.08
C CYS A 19 22.26 -14.51 -11.71
N ALA A 20 22.06 -14.49 -13.03
CA ALA A 20 21.53 -13.32 -13.71
C ALA A 20 20.24 -12.97 -12.95
N ALA A 21 20.22 -11.82 -12.27
CA ALA A 21 19.04 -11.35 -11.58
C ALA A 21 17.91 -11.36 -12.61
N GLN A 22 16.94 -12.26 -12.42
CA GLN A 22 15.85 -12.44 -13.35
C GLN A 22 15.03 -11.16 -13.26
N LYS A 23 15.07 -10.34 -14.32
CA LYS A 23 14.40 -9.04 -14.34
C LYS A 23 12.90 -9.25 -14.13
N VAL A 24 12.27 -8.39 -13.33
CA VAL A 24 10.82 -8.38 -13.15
C VAL A 24 10.16 -8.27 -14.53
N PRO A 25 9.33 -9.26 -14.95
CA PRO A 25 8.73 -9.29 -16.27
C PRO A 25 7.52 -8.35 -16.34
N VAL A 26 7.79 -7.03 -16.34
CA VAL A 26 6.74 -5.99 -16.23
C VAL A 26 5.72 -6.08 -17.36
N ASN A 27 6.18 -6.35 -18.59
CA ASN A 27 5.28 -6.48 -19.74
C ASN A 27 4.31 -7.66 -19.55
N GLU A 28 4.84 -8.83 -19.21
CA GLU A 28 4.04 -10.02 -18.97
C GLU A 28 3.10 -9.85 -17.76
N ALA A 29 3.56 -9.16 -16.71
CA ALA A 29 2.77 -8.85 -15.54
C ALA A 29 1.57 -7.93 -15.87
N PHE A 30 1.78 -6.89 -16.69
CA PHE A 30 0.70 -6.02 -17.15
C PHE A 30 -0.25 -6.71 -18.14
N ASP A 31 0.26 -7.57 -19.02
CA ASP A 31 -0.58 -8.39 -19.90
C ASP A 31 -1.47 -9.35 -19.12
N HIS A 32 -0.92 -9.95 -18.06
CA HIS A 32 -1.68 -10.77 -17.11
C HIS A 32 -2.73 -9.95 -16.37
N ALA A 33 -2.33 -8.81 -15.79
CA ALA A 33 -3.23 -7.91 -15.09
C ALA A 33 -4.39 -7.45 -15.97
N ALA A 34 -4.10 -7.01 -17.21
CA ALA A 34 -5.11 -6.62 -18.18
C ALA A 34 -6.12 -7.75 -18.49
N LYS A 35 -5.66 -9.00 -18.58
CA LYS A 35 -6.55 -10.17 -18.78
C LYS A 35 -7.41 -10.43 -17.55
N GLN A 36 -6.81 -10.40 -16.36
CA GLN A 36 -7.54 -10.61 -15.10
C GLN A 36 -8.55 -9.50 -14.82
N THR A 37 -8.18 -8.23 -14.99
CA THR A 37 -9.09 -7.11 -14.76
C THR A 37 -10.26 -7.10 -15.75
N LYS A 38 -10.09 -7.59 -16.98
CA LYS A 38 -11.23 -7.84 -17.91
C LYS A 38 -12.21 -8.87 -17.35
N VAL A 39 -11.73 -9.90 -16.64
CA VAL A 39 -12.58 -10.87 -15.95
C VAL A 39 -13.26 -10.21 -14.74
N LEU A 40 -12.52 -9.42 -13.97
CA LEU A 40 -13.04 -8.73 -12.78
C LEU A 40 -14.14 -7.72 -13.12
N LEU A 41 -14.00 -6.99 -14.22
CA LEU A 41 -15.06 -6.11 -14.73
C LEU A 41 -16.35 -6.89 -15.00
N LYS A 42 -16.26 -8.03 -15.70
CA LYS A 42 -17.41 -8.90 -15.99
C LYS A 42 -18.04 -9.50 -14.73
N GLU A 43 -17.21 -10.00 -13.80
CA GLU A 43 -17.70 -10.56 -12.54
C GLU A 43 -18.30 -9.47 -11.64
N THR A 44 -17.77 -8.25 -11.67
CA THR A 44 -18.33 -7.09 -10.96
C THR A 44 -19.72 -6.75 -11.50
N GLU A 45 -19.87 -6.61 -12.83
CA GLU A 45 -21.17 -6.37 -13.46
C GLU A 45 -22.20 -7.46 -13.15
N LYS A 46 -21.76 -8.72 -13.09
CA LYS A 46 -22.62 -9.84 -12.67
C LYS A 46 -23.02 -9.72 -11.21
N ALA A 47 -22.06 -9.47 -10.31
CA ALA A 47 -22.29 -9.37 -8.88
C ALA A 47 -23.18 -8.18 -8.51
N THR A 48 -23.09 -7.05 -9.21
CA THR A 48 -23.94 -5.86 -8.97
C THR A 48 -25.44 -6.18 -9.12
N LYS A 49 -25.83 -7.14 -9.96
CA LYS A 49 -27.24 -7.53 -10.15
C LYS A 49 -27.86 -8.19 -8.92
N THR A 50 -27.04 -8.81 -8.07
CA THR A 50 -27.48 -9.53 -6.88
C THR A 50 -26.95 -8.91 -5.58
N ALA A 51 -26.07 -7.90 -5.70
CA ALA A 51 -25.50 -7.20 -4.56
C ALA A 51 -26.52 -6.29 -3.87
N LYS A 52 -26.20 -5.89 -2.64
CA LYS A 52 -26.96 -4.84 -1.94
C LYS A 52 -26.96 -3.56 -2.78
N PRO A 53 -28.08 -2.81 -2.83
CA PRO A 53 -28.13 -1.54 -3.53
C PRO A 53 -26.99 -0.61 -3.14
N GLY A 54 -26.32 -0.04 -4.13
CA GLY A 54 -25.23 0.92 -3.94
C GLY A 54 -23.84 0.31 -3.74
N ALA A 55 -23.62 -0.98 -4.00
CA ALA A 55 -22.27 -1.55 -4.12
C ALA A 55 -21.63 -1.17 -5.47
N VAL A 56 -20.37 -0.72 -5.47
CA VAL A 56 -19.71 -0.07 -6.61
C VAL A 56 -18.33 -0.62 -6.98
N SER A 57 -17.61 -1.22 -6.04
CA SER A 57 -16.23 -1.66 -6.27
C SER A 57 -16.00 -3.08 -5.75
N PRO A 58 -15.26 -3.93 -6.46
CA PRO A 58 -14.82 -5.22 -5.94
C PRO A 58 -13.77 -5.04 -4.85
N ARG A 59 -13.89 -5.84 -3.79
CA ARG A 59 -12.96 -5.82 -2.64
C ARG A 59 -12.19 -7.13 -2.50
N THR A 60 -12.90 -8.25 -2.47
CA THR A 60 -12.35 -9.58 -2.20
C THR A 60 -13.30 -10.69 -2.66
N ILE A 61 -13.00 -11.95 -2.32
CA ILE A 61 -13.84 -13.12 -2.50
C ILE A 61 -14.20 -13.69 -1.12
N ASN A 62 -15.45 -14.10 -0.92
CA ASN A 62 -15.87 -14.76 0.32
C ASN A 62 -15.54 -16.26 0.35
N ASP A 63 -15.78 -16.91 1.49
CA ASP A 63 -15.54 -18.35 1.69
C ASP A 63 -16.33 -19.26 0.73
N LYS A 64 -17.35 -18.73 0.03
CA LYS A 64 -18.14 -19.44 -1.00
C LYS A 64 -17.59 -19.25 -2.42
N GLY A 65 -16.50 -18.51 -2.60
CA GLY A 65 -15.95 -18.18 -3.92
C GLY A 65 -16.72 -17.07 -4.64
N GLU A 66 -17.57 -16.32 -3.96
CA GLU A 66 -18.36 -15.22 -4.53
C GLU A 66 -17.64 -13.89 -4.40
N LEU A 67 -17.75 -13.05 -5.43
CA LEU A 67 -17.16 -11.71 -5.43
C LEU A 67 -17.89 -10.81 -4.42
N GLN A 68 -17.16 -10.25 -3.46
CA GLN A 68 -17.68 -9.25 -2.53
C GLN A 68 -17.44 -7.84 -3.09
N LEU A 69 -18.54 -7.11 -3.25
CA LEU A 69 -18.53 -5.70 -3.62
C LEU A 69 -18.75 -4.83 -2.38
N VAL A 70 -18.19 -3.62 -2.42
CA VAL A 70 -18.34 -2.61 -1.37
C VAL A 70 -19.08 -1.37 -1.86
N ALA A 71 -19.74 -0.67 -0.94
CA ALA A 71 -20.35 0.63 -1.20
C ALA A 71 -19.27 1.73 -1.34
N PRO A 72 -19.59 2.89 -1.93
CA PRO A 72 -18.64 4.00 -2.08
C PRO A 72 -17.98 4.41 -0.76
N LYS A 73 -18.71 4.36 0.35
CA LYS A 73 -18.22 4.74 1.68
C LYS A 73 -17.17 3.83 2.28
N ASP A 74 -17.02 2.62 1.77
CA ASP A 74 -16.00 1.69 2.22
C ASP A 74 -14.61 2.22 1.87
N TRP A 75 -13.66 2.04 2.78
CA TRP A 75 -12.30 2.56 2.63
C TRP A 75 -11.57 1.98 1.41
N THR A 76 -11.96 0.78 0.94
CA THR A 76 -11.32 0.15 -0.23
C THR A 76 -11.91 0.57 -1.58
N SER A 77 -12.93 1.43 -1.60
CA SER A 77 -13.72 1.67 -2.81
C SER A 77 -12.93 2.36 -3.93
N GLY A 78 -11.86 3.09 -3.58
CA GLY A 78 -10.98 3.83 -4.49
C GLY A 78 -9.90 3.00 -5.19
N PHE A 79 -9.57 1.80 -4.70
CA PHE A 79 -8.45 1.03 -5.26
C PHE A 79 -8.76 0.42 -6.62
N PHE A 80 -9.98 -0.11 -6.82
CA PHE A 80 -10.36 -0.69 -8.12
C PHE A 80 -10.35 0.32 -9.28
N PRO A 81 -10.97 1.52 -9.18
CA PRO A 81 -10.76 2.54 -10.21
C PRO A 81 -9.28 2.93 -10.37
N GLY A 82 -8.50 2.92 -9.29
CA GLY A 82 -7.05 3.10 -9.35
C GLY A 82 -6.32 2.04 -10.20
N VAL A 83 -6.68 0.76 -10.05
CA VAL A 83 -6.18 -0.34 -10.90
C VAL A 83 -6.49 -0.05 -12.38
N LEU A 84 -7.71 0.39 -12.70
CA LEU A 84 -8.10 0.74 -14.06
C LEU A 84 -7.28 1.93 -14.62
N TRP A 85 -7.00 2.94 -13.79
CA TRP A 85 -6.13 4.05 -14.16
C TRP A 85 -4.69 3.61 -14.44
N TYR A 86 -4.12 2.74 -13.61
CA TYR A 86 -2.77 2.21 -13.87
C TYR A 86 -2.69 1.34 -15.13
N LEU A 87 -3.74 0.57 -15.44
CA LEU A 87 -3.82 -0.15 -16.72
C LEU A 87 -3.89 0.82 -17.91
N TYR A 88 -4.64 1.92 -17.80
CA TYR A 88 -4.66 2.95 -18.82
C TYR A 88 -3.29 3.62 -19.00
N GLU A 89 -2.64 4.02 -17.90
CA GLU A 89 -1.31 4.62 -17.92
C GLU A 89 -0.28 3.73 -18.61
N TYR A 90 -0.33 2.42 -18.33
CA TYR A 90 0.61 1.48 -18.91
C TYR A 90 0.34 1.18 -20.39
N THR A 91 -0.93 0.90 -20.74
CA THR A 91 -1.29 0.36 -22.06
C THR A 91 -1.66 1.43 -23.09
N GLY A 92 -2.15 2.59 -22.64
CA GLY A 92 -2.80 3.60 -23.49
C GLY A 92 -4.16 3.16 -24.08
N ASP A 93 -4.67 1.97 -23.73
CA ASP A 93 -5.93 1.46 -24.27
C ASP A 93 -7.14 2.20 -23.65
N LYS A 94 -7.97 2.78 -24.53
CA LYS A 94 -9.13 3.58 -24.15
C LYS A 94 -10.21 2.78 -23.41
N VAL A 95 -10.23 1.45 -23.49
CA VAL A 95 -11.16 0.64 -22.69
C VAL A 95 -10.95 0.88 -21.20
N TRP A 96 -9.69 1.00 -20.76
CA TRP A 96 -9.35 1.26 -19.38
C TRP A 96 -9.70 2.67 -18.96
N LEU A 97 -9.45 3.65 -19.84
CA LEU A 97 -9.87 5.04 -19.60
C LEU A 97 -11.38 5.13 -19.36
N ILE A 98 -12.20 4.49 -20.19
CA ILE A 98 -13.67 4.52 -20.09
C ILE A 98 -14.14 3.90 -18.78
N GLU A 99 -13.66 2.69 -18.45
CA GLU A 99 -14.05 2.02 -17.21
C GLU A 99 -13.51 2.77 -15.98
N ALA A 100 -12.27 3.28 -16.01
CA ALA A 100 -11.70 4.05 -14.91
C ALA A 100 -12.54 5.30 -14.60
N LYS A 101 -12.98 6.05 -15.62
CA LYS A 101 -13.88 7.20 -15.44
C LYS A 101 -15.22 6.78 -14.82
N LYS A 102 -15.83 5.69 -15.32
CA LYS A 102 -17.11 5.16 -14.81
C LYS A 102 -17.02 4.75 -13.33
N TYR A 103 -16.03 3.96 -12.94
CA TYR A 103 -15.88 3.52 -11.56
C TYR A 103 -15.41 4.64 -10.62
N THR A 104 -14.65 5.62 -11.10
CA THR A 104 -14.28 6.82 -10.33
C THR A 104 -15.52 7.69 -10.03
N ALA A 105 -16.40 7.90 -11.01
CA ALA A 105 -17.62 8.69 -10.84
C ALA A 105 -18.55 8.14 -9.74
N ASN A 106 -18.58 6.83 -9.54
CA ASN A 106 -19.37 6.18 -8.48
C ASN A 106 -19.01 6.64 -7.06
N LEU A 107 -17.82 7.24 -6.87
CA LEU A 107 -17.32 7.70 -5.59
C LEU A 107 -17.55 9.20 -5.33
N GLU A 108 -18.14 9.94 -6.26
CA GLU A 108 -18.21 11.42 -6.18
C GLU A 108 -18.80 11.92 -4.86
N LYS A 109 -19.86 11.26 -4.37
CA LYS A 109 -20.54 11.64 -3.12
C LYS A 109 -19.63 11.54 -1.88
N GLU A 110 -18.57 10.74 -1.95
CA GLU A 110 -17.65 10.51 -0.83
C GLU A 110 -16.75 11.72 -0.56
N LYS A 111 -16.69 12.71 -1.46
CA LYS A 111 -15.99 13.99 -1.24
C LYS A 111 -16.47 14.75 0.01
N LEU A 112 -17.66 14.41 0.52
CA LEU A 112 -18.29 14.96 1.74
C LEU A 112 -18.31 13.97 2.92
N ASN A 113 -17.64 12.82 2.82
CA ASN A 113 -17.62 11.83 3.90
C ASN A 113 -16.64 12.25 5.01
N SER A 114 -17.13 13.07 5.95
CA SER A 114 -16.36 13.54 7.10
C SER A 114 -16.21 12.51 8.23
N GLY A 115 -16.71 11.28 8.08
CA GLY A 115 -16.73 10.25 9.13
C GLY A 115 -15.51 9.32 9.13
N THR A 116 -14.55 9.53 8.23
CA THR A 116 -13.36 8.68 8.07
C THR A 116 -12.14 9.48 7.65
N HIS A 117 -10.95 9.01 8.04
CA HIS A 117 -9.69 9.48 7.48
C HIS A 117 -9.36 8.92 6.09
N ASP A 118 -10.02 7.85 5.64
CA ASP A 118 -9.75 7.09 4.40
C ASP A 118 -10.09 7.86 3.11
N MET A 119 -10.12 9.20 3.18
CA MET A 119 -10.40 10.07 2.04
C MET A 119 -9.28 10.01 1.00
N GLY A 120 -8.04 9.83 1.42
CA GLY A 120 -6.92 9.62 0.49
C GLY A 120 -7.05 8.31 -0.28
N PHE A 121 -7.30 7.20 0.41
CA PHE A 121 -7.52 5.90 -0.25
C PHE A 121 -8.72 5.93 -1.21
N LYS A 122 -9.85 6.50 -0.79
CA LYS A 122 -11.05 6.55 -1.65
C LYS A 122 -10.87 7.52 -2.81
N MET A 123 -10.46 8.75 -2.53
CA MET A 123 -10.53 9.85 -3.49
C MET A 123 -9.22 10.04 -4.24
N TYR A 124 -8.07 9.94 -3.57
CA TYR A 124 -6.78 10.19 -4.22
C TYR A 124 -6.33 9.01 -5.10
N CYS A 125 -6.57 7.76 -4.68
CA CYS A 125 -6.30 6.59 -5.54
C CYS A 125 -7.22 6.53 -6.78
N SER A 126 -8.39 7.18 -6.75
CA SER A 126 -9.34 7.22 -7.87
C SER A 126 -9.26 8.54 -8.65
N TYR A 127 -9.86 9.61 -8.14
CA TYR A 127 -9.86 10.95 -8.74
C TYR A 127 -8.45 11.52 -8.88
N GLY A 128 -7.55 11.25 -7.94
CA GLY A 128 -6.15 11.74 -8.03
C GLY A 128 -5.42 11.16 -9.25
N ASN A 129 -5.55 9.85 -9.48
CA ASN A 129 -5.03 9.21 -10.68
C ASN A 129 -5.74 9.71 -11.96
N GLY A 130 -7.06 9.88 -11.92
CA GLY A 130 -7.81 10.45 -13.03
C GLY A 130 -7.32 11.85 -13.41
N LEU A 131 -7.16 12.75 -12.43
CA LEU A 131 -6.66 14.09 -12.65
C LEU A 131 -5.25 14.07 -13.25
N ARG A 132 -4.35 13.26 -12.68
CA ARG A 132 -2.97 13.11 -13.16
C ARG A 132 -2.88 12.68 -14.63
N LEU A 133 -3.79 11.82 -15.08
CA LEU A 133 -3.74 11.23 -16.41
C LEU A 133 -4.58 11.96 -17.46
N THR A 134 -5.57 12.75 -17.05
CA THR A 134 -6.50 13.42 -17.99
C THR A 134 -6.60 14.92 -17.84
N ASP A 135 -6.01 15.52 -16.80
CA ASP A 135 -6.08 16.94 -16.47
C ASP A 135 -7.53 17.48 -16.42
N ASP A 136 -8.46 16.64 -15.94
CA ASP A 136 -9.88 16.99 -15.91
C ASP A 136 -10.18 17.92 -14.71
N PRO A 137 -10.61 19.18 -14.95
CA PRO A 137 -10.83 20.14 -13.88
C PRO A 137 -11.94 19.73 -12.91
N GLN A 138 -12.90 18.89 -13.32
CA GLN A 138 -13.92 18.40 -12.40
C GLN A 138 -13.33 17.50 -11.31
N TYR A 139 -12.31 16.71 -11.65
CA TYR A 139 -11.60 15.90 -10.66
C TYR A 139 -10.83 16.76 -9.67
N ARG A 140 -10.24 17.87 -10.14
CA ARG A 140 -9.59 18.85 -9.27
C ARG A 140 -10.54 19.41 -8.21
N ASP A 141 -11.74 19.83 -8.62
CA ASP A 141 -12.73 20.41 -7.70
C ASP A 141 -13.23 19.37 -6.67
N VAL A 142 -13.47 18.13 -7.10
CA VAL A 142 -13.83 17.02 -6.21
C VAL A 142 -12.73 16.74 -5.18
N LEU A 143 -11.47 16.73 -5.60
CA LEU A 143 -10.34 16.47 -4.71
C LEU A 143 -10.09 17.60 -3.71
N ILE A 144 -10.23 18.87 -4.12
CA ILE A 144 -10.10 20.01 -3.20
C ILE A 144 -11.18 19.92 -2.11
N LEU A 145 -12.43 19.61 -2.48
CA LEU A 145 -13.49 19.42 -1.50
C LEU A 145 -13.24 18.20 -0.60
N SER A 146 -12.68 17.11 -1.16
CA SER A 146 -12.30 15.93 -0.38
C SER A 146 -11.20 16.24 0.63
N ALA A 147 -10.19 17.03 0.25
CA ALA A 147 -9.13 17.48 1.14
C ALA A 147 -9.67 18.39 2.26
N LYS A 148 -10.59 19.31 1.92
CA LYS A 148 -11.31 20.13 2.89
C LYS A 148 -12.09 19.28 3.88
N THR A 149 -12.81 18.26 3.41
CA THR A 149 -13.54 17.31 4.25
C THR A 149 -12.61 16.51 5.16
N LEU A 150 -11.48 16.01 4.65
CA LEU A 150 -10.50 15.28 5.46
C LEU A 150 -9.91 16.18 6.56
N ALA A 151 -9.60 17.43 6.21
CA ALA A 151 -9.02 18.40 7.14
C ALA A 151 -9.93 18.71 8.35
N THR A 152 -11.25 18.58 8.24
CA THR A 152 -12.16 18.82 9.38
C THR A 152 -12.02 17.79 10.51
N ARG A 153 -11.36 16.64 10.23
CA ARG A 153 -11.09 15.60 11.23
C ARG A 153 -9.82 15.85 12.04
N PHE A 154 -9.06 16.90 11.72
CA PHE A 154 -7.87 17.29 12.47
C PHE A 154 -8.25 17.92 13.82
N ASN A 155 -7.63 17.44 14.90
CA ASN A 155 -7.71 18.08 16.21
C ASN A 155 -6.36 18.76 16.52
N PRO A 156 -6.32 20.09 16.69
CA PRO A 156 -5.07 20.82 16.94
C PRO A 156 -4.44 20.53 18.29
N THR A 157 -5.21 20.13 19.31
CA THR A 157 -4.69 19.74 20.63
C THR A 157 -3.93 18.42 20.53
N VAL A 158 -4.48 17.43 19.82
CA VAL A 158 -3.80 16.15 19.57
C VAL A 158 -2.69 16.30 18.52
N GLY A 159 -2.85 17.25 17.60
CA GLY A 159 -1.96 17.41 16.45
C GLY A 159 -2.15 16.32 15.40
N ALA A 160 -3.31 15.64 15.36
CA ALA A 160 -3.56 14.55 14.41
C ALA A 160 -4.99 14.55 13.87
N ILE A 161 -5.16 13.95 12.69
CA ILE A 161 -6.44 13.56 12.09
C ILE A 161 -7.01 12.33 12.81
N ARG A 162 -8.28 12.39 13.23
CA ARG A 162 -8.99 11.26 13.84
C ARG A 162 -9.29 10.19 12.80
N SER A 163 -8.96 8.93 13.07
CA SER A 163 -9.10 7.86 12.08
C SER A 163 -10.56 7.45 11.82
N TRP A 164 -11.35 7.24 12.87
CA TRP A 164 -12.76 6.84 12.76
C TRP A 164 -13.60 7.33 13.94
N ASP A 165 -14.93 7.19 13.81
CA ASP A 165 -15.91 7.62 14.81
C ASP A 165 -16.60 6.44 15.54
N HIS A 166 -16.28 5.19 15.21
CA HIS A 166 -16.81 4.00 15.88
C HIS A 166 -15.93 3.51 17.04
N ASN A 167 -16.40 2.53 17.82
CA ASN A 167 -15.68 1.96 18.97
C ASN A 167 -15.29 3.04 20.02
N THR A 168 -16.20 3.99 20.28
CA THR A 168 -16.00 5.07 21.25
C THR A 168 -15.92 4.57 22.69
N ASP A 169 -16.37 3.35 22.96
CA ASP A 169 -16.14 2.63 24.21
C ASP A 169 -14.66 2.25 24.42
N LYS A 170 -13.88 2.20 23.33
CA LYS A 170 -12.46 1.80 23.35
C LYS A 170 -11.51 2.98 23.23
N TRP A 171 -11.84 3.99 22.41
CA TRP A 171 -10.97 5.12 22.11
C TRP A 171 -11.74 6.42 21.95
N ASP A 172 -11.27 7.46 22.65
CA ASP A 172 -11.84 8.81 22.53
C ASP A 172 -11.37 9.49 21.24
N PHE A 173 -10.07 9.40 20.93
CA PHE A 173 -9.47 9.89 19.68
C PHE A 173 -8.47 8.87 19.11
N PRO A 174 -8.92 7.88 18.31
CA PRO A 174 -8.04 6.89 17.70
C PRO A 174 -7.31 7.46 16.47
N VAL A 175 -6.01 7.19 16.39
CA VAL A 175 -5.16 7.44 15.22
C VAL A 175 -4.47 6.14 14.82
N ILE A 176 -4.67 5.69 13.57
CA ILE A 176 -4.04 4.49 13.02
C ILE A 176 -2.90 4.81 12.05
N ILE A 177 -1.95 3.89 11.91
CA ILE A 177 -0.78 4.10 11.06
C ILE A 177 -1.14 4.28 9.57
N ASP A 178 -2.22 3.65 9.12
CA ASP A 178 -2.80 3.76 7.77
C ASP A 178 -3.17 5.21 7.43
N ASN A 179 -3.43 6.04 8.44
CA ASN A 179 -3.75 7.45 8.27
C ASN A 179 -2.61 8.24 7.61
N MET A 180 -1.36 7.77 7.72
CA MET A 180 -0.21 8.34 7.01
C MET A 180 -0.40 8.32 5.49
N MET A 181 -1.04 7.28 4.95
CA MET A 181 -1.29 7.14 3.51
C MET A 181 -2.27 8.19 2.98
N ASN A 182 -3.11 8.72 3.87
CA ASN A 182 -4.16 9.66 3.49
C ASN A 182 -3.68 11.12 3.45
N LEU A 183 -2.47 11.40 3.95
CA LEU A 183 -1.90 12.74 3.97
C LEU A 183 -1.50 13.24 2.58
N GLU A 184 -1.27 12.33 1.62
CA GLU A 184 -0.89 12.69 0.25
C GLU A 184 -1.95 13.58 -0.43
N LEU A 185 -3.23 13.35 -0.11
CA LEU A 185 -4.34 14.21 -0.55
C LEU A 185 -4.18 15.65 -0.05
N LEU A 186 -3.75 15.82 1.20
CA LEU A 186 -3.56 17.14 1.81
C LEU A 186 -2.32 17.85 1.26
N PHE A 187 -1.22 17.13 1.09
CA PHE A 187 -0.02 17.68 0.44
C PHE A 187 -0.33 18.12 -1.00
N TRP A 188 -1.04 17.30 -1.76
CA TRP A 188 -1.51 17.65 -3.10
C TRP A 188 -2.41 18.89 -3.09
N ALA A 189 -3.31 19.00 -2.12
CA ALA A 189 -4.20 20.15 -2.01
C ALA A 189 -3.41 21.44 -1.80
N THR A 190 -2.40 21.45 -0.91
CA THR A 190 -1.52 22.62 -0.74
C THR A 190 -0.82 23.00 -2.05
N ARG A 191 -0.22 22.04 -2.77
CA ARG A 191 0.44 22.35 -4.07
C ARG A 191 -0.54 22.93 -5.10
N THR A 192 -1.79 22.50 -5.05
CA THR A 192 -2.81 22.83 -6.05
C THR A 192 -3.56 24.14 -5.75
N THR A 193 -3.73 24.50 -4.48
CA THR A 193 -4.49 25.68 -4.05
C THR A 193 -3.61 26.81 -3.50
N GLY A 194 -2.39 26.50 -3.06
CA GLY A 194 -1.53 27.41 -2.30
C GLY A 194 -1.93 27.57 -0.83
N ASP A 195 -2.99 26.89 -0.36
CA ASP A 195 -3.42 26.95 1.04
C ASP A 195 -2.52 26.09 1.93
N SER A 196 -1.74 26.74 2.78
CA SER A 196 -0.80 26.08 3.71
C SER A 196 -1.49 25.31 4.82
N THR A 197 -2.80 25.50 5.04
CA THR A 197 -3.55 24.78 6.09
C THR A 197 -3.44 23.27 5.91
N TYR A 198 -3.56 22.77 4.67
CA TYR A 198 -3.47 21.34 4.40
C TYR A 198 -2.07 20.77 4.71
N TYR A 199 -1.02 21.48 4.32
CA TYR A 199 0.37 21.12 4.63
C TYR A 199 0.62 21.11 6.14
N ASN A 200 0.18 22.15 6.86
CA ASN A 200 0.37 22.26 8.31
C ASN A 200 -0.35 21.11 9.05
N ILE A 201 -1.56 20.74 8.63
CA ILE A 201 -2.29 19.59 9.17
C ILE A 201 -1.54 18.28 8.89
N ALA A 202 -1.10 18.08 7.64
CA ALA A 202 -0.39 16.86 7.25
C ALA A 202 0.93 16.70 8.00
N VAL A 203 1.72 17.77 8.12
CA VAL A 203 2.98 17.77 8.88
C VAL A 203 2.75 17.58 10.37
N ALA A 204 1.74 18.23 10.95
CA ALA A 204 1.40 18.02 12.36
C ALA A 204 1.05 16.54 12.63
N HIS A 205 0.19 15.94 11.80
CA HIS A 205 -0.16 14.53 11.93
C HIS A 205 1.06 13.62 11.77
N ALA A 206 1.91 13.84 10.76
CA ALA A 206 3.12 13.05 10.56
C ALA A 206 4.08 13.16 11.76
N ASN A 207 4.26 14.35 12.34
CA ASN A 207 5.08 14.54 13.54
C ASN A 207 4.50 13.83 14.77
N THR A 208 3.19 13.93 15.00
CA THR A 208 2.51 13.25 16.12
C THR A 208 2.60 11.73 15.96
N THR A 209 2.44 11.20 14.75
CA THR A 209 2.61 9.78 14.46
C THR A 209 4.06 9.34 14.67
N LEU A 210 5.04 10.14 14.26
CA LEU A 210 6.48 9.84 14.41
C LEU A 210 6.84 9.68 15.88
N GLN A 211 6.30 10.54 16.73
CA GLN A 211 6.55 10.53 18.17
C GLN A 211 5.95 9.31 18.88
N ASN A 212 4.80 8.80 18.43
CA ASN A 212 3.96 7.95 19.28
C ASN A 212 3.71 6.54 18.73
N HIS A 213 3.69 6.36 17.41
CA HIS A 213 3.34 5.08 16.76
C HIS A 213 4.48 4.08 16.68
N PHE A 214 5.73 4.51 16.85
CA PHE A 214 6.90 3.64 16.72
C PHE A 214 7.46 3.25 18.08
N ARG A 215 7.95 2.01 18.15
CA ARG A 215 8.73 1.46 19.26
C ARG A 215 10.22 1.76 19.01
N ASP A 216 11.05 1.51 20.02
CA ASP A 216 12.49 1.77 19.95
C ASP A 216 13.22 0.96 18.86
N ASP A 217 12.66 -0.18 18.47
CA ASP A 217 13.18 -1.04 17.39
C ASP A 217 12.61 -0.69 15.99
N TYR A 218 11.87 0.41 15.88
CA TYR A 218 11.19 0.90 14.67
C TYR A 218 10.02 0.04 14.18
N SER A 219 9.61 -0.98 14.93
CA SER A 219 8.29 -1.58 14.75
C SER A 219 7.20 -0.59 15.16
N SER A 220 6.04 -0.62 14.52
CA SER A 220 4.91 0.26 14.84
C SER A 220 3.79 -0.44 15.59
N PHE A 221 3.11 0.32 16.45
CA PHE A 221 1.74 0.02 16.85
C PHE A 221 0.80 0.24 15.67
N HIS A 222 -0.39 -0.37 15.72
CA HIS A 222 -1.44 -0.08 14.75
C HIS A 222 -2.21 1.17 15.19
N VAL A 223 -2.69 1.22 16.45
CA VAL A 223 -3.58 2.27 16.96
C VAL A 223 -2.95 2.98 18.15
N ILE A 224 -2.93 4.32 18.12
CA ILE A 224 -2.70 5.15 19.30
C ILE A 224 -4.02 5.86 19.66
N GLY A 225 -4.43 5.73 20.92
CA GLY A 225 -5.56 6.46 21.47
C GLY A 225 -5.07 7.70 22.21
N TYR A 226 -5.69 8.85 21.94
CA TYR A 226 -5.38 10.12 22.59
C TYR A 226 -6.58 10.67 23.35
N ASN A 227 -6.28 11.45 24.38
CA ASN A 227 -7.24 12.33 25.01
C ASN A 227 -7.45 13.58 24.13
N PRO A 228 -8.67 13.87 23.63
CA PRO A 228 -8.89 14.96 22.68
C PRO A 228 -8.78 16.37 23.30
N GLU A 229 -8.86 16.49 24.63
CA GLU A 229 -8.80 17.77 25.35
C GLU A 229 -7.37 18.16 25.73
N THR A 230 -6.52 17.17 26.02
CA THR A 230 -5.14 17.39 26.51
C THR A 230 -4.07 16.98 25.50
N GLY A 231 -4.39 16.17 24.50
CA GLY A 231 -3.42 15.60 23.55
C GLY A 231 -2.57 14.45 24.13
N ALA A 232 -2.82 14.03 25.37
CA ALA A 232 -2.06 12.96 26.00
C ALA A 232 -2.34 11.60 25.34
N VAL A 233 -1.30 10.76 25.21
CA VAL A 233 -1.44 9.36 24.80
C VAL A 233 -2.06 8.56 25.94
N GLU A 234 -3.18 7.89 25.66
CA GLU A 234 -3.89 7.06 26.63
C GLU A 234 -3.61 5.56 26.41
N LYS A 235 -3.48 5.14 25.14
CA LYS A 235 -3.37 3.72 24.77
C LYS A 235 -2.46 3.53 23.56
N LYS A 236 -1.67 2.45 23.57
CA LYS A 236 -0.89 1.97 22.42
C LYS A 236 -1.25 0.52 22.12
N ASN A 237 -2.05 0.30 21.08
CA ASN A 237 -2.77 -0.95 20.86
C ASN A 237 -2.61 -1.47 19.43
N THR A 238 -3.21 -2.64 19.20
CA THR A 238 -3.51 -3.16 17.88
C THR A 238 -5.01 -3.24 17.62
N HIS A 239 -5.43 -3.13 16.36
CA HIS A 239 -6.77 -3.49 15.91
C HIS A 239 -6.78 -4.72 15.00
N GLN A 240 -5.78 -4.86 14.12
CA GLN A 240 -5.71 -5.96 13.14
C GLN A 240 -4.49 -6.88 13.30
N GLY A 241 -3.54 -6.54 14.17
CA GLY A 241 -2.35 -7.37 14.45
C GLY A 241 -2.61 -8.47 15.48
N TYR A 242 -1.64 -9.37 15.64
CA TYR A 242 -1.70 -10.49 16.57
C TYR A 242 -1.83 -10.08 18.04
N SER A 243 -1.08 -9.07 18.50
CA SER A 243 -1.14 -8.53 19.86
C SER A 243 -0.77 -7.03 19.86
N HIS A 244 -0.90 -6.34 20.99
CA HIS A 244 -0.55 -4.92 21.07
C HIS A 244 0.95 -4.68 20.87
N GLU A 245 1.75 -5.67 21.23
CA GLU A 245 3.21 -5.69 21.12
C GLU A 245 3.68 -6.28 19.78
N SER A 246 2.79 -6.91 19.01
CA SER A 246 3.14 -7.48 17.71
C SER A 246 3.30 -6.43 16.62
N THR A 247 3.81 -6.89 15.49
CA THR A 247 4.11 -6.08 14.33
C THR A 247 3.33 -6.58 13.13
N TRP A 248 2.13 -6.03 12.98
CA TRP A 248 1.27 -6.26 11.82
C TRP A 248 1.95 -5.73 10.55
N THR A 249 2.15 -6.60 9.57
CA THR A 249 3.10 -6.34 8.47
C THR A 249 2.61 -5.28 7.50
N ARG A 250 1.31 -5.22 7.23
CA ARG A 250 0.72 -4.13 6.43
C ARG A 250 0.75 -2.79 7.14
N GLY A 251 0.60 -2.75 8.46
CA GLY A 251 0.77 -1.54 9.25
C GLY A 251 2.19 -0.97 9.14
N GLN A 252 3.21 -1.84 9.16
CA GLN A 252 4.58 -1.41 8.89
C GLN A 252 4.77 -0.92 7.45
N ALA A 253 4.15 -1.59 6.49
CA ALA A 253 4.22 -1.16 5.09
C ALA A 253 3.59 0.23 4.88
N TRP A 254 2.49 0.54 5.59
CA TRP A 254 1.90 1.89 5.63
C TRP A 254 2.83 2.92 6.27
N GLY A 255 3.52 2.56 7.36
CA GLY A 255 4.55 3.42 7.95
C GLY A 255 5.65 3.72 6.94
N LEU A 256 6.25 2.68 6.34
CA LEU A 256 7.31 2.82 5.34
C LEU A 256 6.88 3.71 4.17
N TYR A 257 5.74 3.41 3.55
CA TYR A 257 5.22 4.18 2.43
C TYR A 257 4.90 5.62 2.87
N GLY A 258 4.16 5.78 3.97
CA GLY A 258 3.68 7.06 4.44
C GLY A 258 4.80 8.04 4.79
N TYR A 259 5.87 7.58 5.42
CA TYR A 259 7.04 8.44 5.71
C TYR A 259 7.93 8.69 4.50
N THR A 260 8.05 7.71 3.60
CA THR A 260 8.71 7.93 2.30
C THR A 260 8.00 9.04 1.50
N MET A 261 6.66 8.95 1.41
CA MET A 261 5.83 9.97 0.75
C MET A 261 5.90 11.31 1.49
N SER A 262 5.83 11.31 2.83
CA SER A 262 5.93 12.55 3.60
C SER A 262 7.30 13.22 3.43
N PHE A 263 8.40 12.45 3.28
CA PHE A 263 9.70 13.00 2.96
C PHE A 263 9.70 13.67 1.57
N ARG A 264 9.16 13.01 0.53
CA ARG A 264 9.01 13.60 -0.81
C ARG A 264 8.34 14.97 -0.74
N GLU A 265 7.29 15.08 0.06
CA GLU A 265 6.45 16.28 0.14
C GLU A 265 7.02 17.41 1.00
N THR A 266 7.98 17.13 1.88
CA THR A 266 8.44 18.09 2.89
C THR A 266 9.95 18.32 2.90
N GLY A 267 10.74 17.38 2.38
CA GLY A 267 12.19 17.34 2.52
C GLY A 267 12.67 17.13 3.98
N ASN A 268 11.77 16.79 4.92
CA ASN A 268 12.13 16.64 6.33
C ASN A 268 12.95 15.37 6.56
N LYS A 269 14.25 15.53 6.83
CA LYS A 269 15.20 14.42 7.02
C LYS A 269 14.81 13.43 8.12
N ALA A 270 14.07 13.85 9.14
CA ALA A 270 13.58 12.93 10.18
C ALA A 270 12.61 11.88 9.61
N TYR A 271 11.83 12.24 8.58
CA TYR A 271 10.94 11.30 7.90
C TYR A 271 11.71 10.31 7.02
N LEU A 272 12.79 10.77 6.36
CA LEU A 272 13.67 9.89 5.61
C LEU A 272 14.37 8.89 6.55
N GLU A 273 14.93 9.37 7.65
CA GLU A 273 15.61 8.53 8.64
C GLU A 273 14.65 7.47 9.21
N LEU A 274 13.42 7.85 9.56
CA LEU A 274 12.43 6.87 10.00
C LEU A 274 12.10 5.86 8.88
N ALA A 275 11.88 6.31 7.65
CA ALA A 275 11.58 5.41 6.53
C ALA A 275 12.71 4.40 6.27
N GLU A 276 13.98 4.83 6.34
CA GLU A 276 15.14 3.94 6.22
C GLU A 276 15.21 2.92 7.36
N ASN A 277 14.90 3.34 8.59
CA ASN A 277 14.89 2.46 9.76
C ASN A 277 13.74 1.45 9.70
N ILE A 278 12.53 1.85 9.27
CA ILE A 278 11.41 0.92 9.03
C ILE A 278 11.80 -0.08 7.93
N ALA A 279 12.37 0.39 6.81
CA ALA A 279 12.80 -0.47 5.72
C ALA A 279 13.83 -1.49 6.22
N LYS A 280 14.81 -1.05 7.00
CA LYS A 280 15.81 -1.93 7.61
C LYS A 280 15.17 -2.96 8.53
N TYR A 281 14.30 -2.53 9.45
CA TYR A 281 13.56 -3.42 10.35
C TYR A 281 12.82 -4.51 9.56
N MET A 282 12.07 -4.14 8.52
CA MET A 282 11.29 -5.09 7.73
C MET A 282 12.18 -6.06 6.95
N LEU A 283 13.22 -5.57 6.28
CA LEU A 283 14.09 -6.37 5.40
C LEU A 283 15.03 -7.30 6.19
N GLU A 284 15.44 -6.89 7.38
CA GLU A 284 16.33 -7.66 8.26
C GLU A 284 15.57 -8.43 9.35
N HIS A 285 14.22 -8.38 9.35
CA HIS A 285 13.43 -9.06 10.35
C HIS A 285 13.71 -10.59 10.31
N PRO A 286 13.99 -11.26 11.45
CA PRO A 286 14.32 -12.69 11.47
C PRO A 286 13.26 -13.61 10.89
N GLN A 287 12.02 -13.12 10.84
CA GLN A 287 10.84 -13.83 10.31
C GLN A 287 10.48 -13.41 8.88
N MET A 288 11.25 -12.53 8.25
CA MET A 288 11.07 -12.20 6.84
C MET A 288 11.35 -13.45 5.99
N PRO A 289 10.38 -13.94 5.20
CA PRO A 289 10.58 -15.15 4.43
C PRO A 289 11.54 -14.95 3.25
N ASP A 290 12.14 -16.05 2.78
CA ASP A 290 13.11 -16.02 1.69
C ASP A 290 12.57 -15.43 0.38
N ASP A 291 11.27 -15.53 0.11
CA ASP A 291 10.64 -14.94 -1.07
C ASP A 291 10.24 -13.47 -0.87
N MET A 292 10.54 -12.88 0.30
CA MET A 292 10.23 -11.50 0.68
C MET A 292 8.74 -11.13 0.67
N VAL A 293 7.84 -12.13 0.69
CA VAL A 293 6.42 -11.89 0.93
C VAL A 293 6.12 -12.21 2.39
N PRO A 294 5.85 -11.21 3.24
CA PRO A 294 5.80 -11.42 4.67
C PRO A 294 4.55 -12.22 5.08
N TYR A 295 4.61 -12.82 6.27
CA TYR A 295 3.40 -13.25 6.97
C TYR A 295 2.51 -12.04 7.31
N TRP A 296 1.25 -12.27 7.67
CA TRP A 296 0.33 -11.19 8.04
C TRP A 296 0.77 -10.40 9.31
N ASP A 297 1.54 -11.03 10.19
CA ASP A 297 2.14 -10.40 11.38
C ASP A 297 3.51 -11.05 11.65
N TYR A 298 4.54 -10.25 11.92
CA TYR A 298 5.91 -10.74 12.15
C TYR A 298 6.08 -11.50 13.47
N ASN A 299 5.17 -11.34 14.42
CA ASN A 299 5.23 -11.95 15.74
C ASN A 299 4.12 -12.98 15.99
N ALA A 300 3.34 -13.34 14.97
CA ALA A 300 2.37 -14.43 15.11
C ALA A 300 3.08 -15.75 15.50
N PRO A 301 2.46 -16.60 16.33
CA PRO A 301 3.06 -17.87 16.73
C PRO A 301 3.01 -18.88 15.59
N ASN A 302 3.95 -19.83 15.58
CA ASN A 302 3.99 -20.92 14.58
C ASN A 302 3.92 -20.44 13.13
N LEU A 303 4.72 -19.41 12.79
CA LEU A 303 4.67 -18.70 11.50
C LEU A 303 4.65 -19.61 10.28
N GLN A 304 5.31 -20.77 10.31
CA GLN A 304 5.26 -21.73 9.21
C GLN A 304 3.84 -22.13 8.77
N ASN A 305 2.84 -21.99 9.66
CA ASN A 305 1.42 -22.28 9.40
C ASN A 305 0.55 -21.02 9.29
N GLU A 306 1.14 -19.84 9.41
CA GLU A 306 0.40 -18.57 9.36
C GLU A 306 0.26 -18.07 7.91
N PRO A 307 -0.84 -17.41 7.57
CA PRO A 307 -1.08 -16.93 6.21
C PRO A 307 -0.13 -15.79 5.87
N ARG A 308 0.17 -15.69 4.57
CA ARG A 308 0.93 -14.57 3.99
C ARG A 308 0.08 -13.32 3.90
N ASP A 309 0.76 -12.20 3.64
CA ASP A 309 0.10 -10.99 3.21
C ASP A 309 0.78 -10.37 1.98
N ALA A 310 0.33 -10.81 0.80
CA ALA A 310 0.81 -10.27 -0.48
C ALA A 310 0.56 -8.76 -0.62
N SER A 311 -0.48 -8.23 0.04
CA SER A 311 -0.75 -6.79 0.04
C SER A 311 0.35 -5.99 0.75
N ALA A 312 0.86 -6.45 1.89
CA ALA A 312 1.99 -5.84 2.57
C ALA A 312 3.26 -5.85 1.69
N ALA A 313 3.53 -6.95 0.98
CA ALA A 313 4.66 -7.01 0.04
C ALA A 313 4.53 -6.01 -1.11
N ALA A 314 3.34 -5.88 -1.70
CA ALA A 314 3.09 -4.96 -2.80
C ALA A 314 3.31 -3.49 -2.38
N VAL A 315 2.80 -3.13 -1.20
CA VAL A 315 2.99 -1.79 -0.60
C VAL A 315 4.46 -1.54 -0.30
N MET A 316 5.13 -2.52 0.33
CA MET A 316 6.54 -2.42 0.68
C MET A 316 7.40 -2.23 -0.58
N ALA A 317 7.15 -3.01 -1.63
CA ALA A 317 7.88 -2.88 -2.90
C ALA A 317 7.68 -1.48 -3.51
N SER A 318 6.44 -0.98 -3.56
CA SER A 318 6.15 0.37 -4.09
C SER A 318 6.90 1.46 -3.31
N ALA A 319 6.90 1.37 -1.98
CA ALA A 319 7.58 2.31 -1.10
C ALA A 319 9.11 2.23 -1.24
N LEU A 320 9.69 1.02 -1.30
CA LEU A 320 11.13 0.82 -1.45
C LEU A 320 11.66 1.37 -2.77
N TYR A 321 10.90 1.27 -3.87
CA TYR A 321 11.28 1.92 -5.12
C TYR A 321 11.38 3.43 -4.97
N GLU A 322 10.43 4.07 -4.29
CA GLU A 322 10.47 5.50 -4.05
C GLU A 322 11.58 5.90 -3.06
N LEU A 323 11.72 5.18 -1.95
CA LEU A 323 12.79 5.41 -0.97
C LEU A 323 14.19 5.31 -1.61
N SER A 324 14.36 4.41 -2.59
CA SER A 324 15.61 4.27 -3.35
C SER A 324 16.01 5.51 -4.15
N THR A 325 15.10 6.46 -4.35
CA THR A 325 15.40 7.73 -5.04
C THR A 325 16.00 8.79 -4.11
N TYR A 326 15.94 8.56 -2.79
CA TYR A 326 16.39 9.48 -1.76
C TYR A 326 17.56 8.94 -0.92
N SER A 327 17.69 7.62 -0.84
CA SER A 327 18.64 6.93 0.04
C SER A 327 19.95 6.56 -0.64
N GLU A 328 21.04 6.60 0.12
CA GLU A 328 22.33 6.03 -0.26
C GLU A 328 22.28 4.49 -0.39
N ASN A 329 21.34 3.82 0.29
CA ASN A 329 21.10 2.38 0.24
C ASN A 329 20.23 1.95 -0.96
N LYS A 330 20.12 2.79 -2.00
CA LYS A 330 19.24 2.59 -3.16
C LYS A 330 19.30 1.20 -3.79
N GLU A 331 20.47 0.60 -3.90
CA GLU A 331 20.64 -0.72 -4.51
C GLU A 331 20.06 -1.85 -3.64
N VAL A 332 20.15 -1.71 -2.30
CA VAL A 332 19.54 -2.65 -1.35
C VAL A 332 18.03 -2.61 -1.49
N TYR A 333 17.45 -1.40 -1.49
CA TYR A 333 16.00 -1.21 -1.57
C TYR A 333 15.44 -1.65 -2.93
N ARG A 334 16.11 -1.31 -4.04
CA ARG A 334 15.71 -1.77 -5.39
C ARG A 334 15.77 -3.28 -5.50
N LYS A 335 16.85 -3.92 -5.04
CA LYS A 335 16.99 -5.38 -5.10
C LYS A 335 15.93 -6.09 -4.27
N ALA A 336 15.59 -5.55 -3.09
CA ALA A 336 14.51 -6.10 -2.27
C ALA A 336 13.15 -5.95 -2.94
N ALA A 337 12.85 -4.75 -3.49
CA ALA A 337 11.61 -4.50 -4.21
C ALA A 337 11.48 -5.35 -5.49
N ASP A 338 12.56 -5.54 -6.24
CA ASP A 338 12.60 -6.44 -7.41
C ASP A 338 12.31 -7.89 -7.00
N LYS A 339 12.88 -8.34 -5.89
CA LYS A 339 12.65 -9.70 -5.36
C LYS A 339 11.20 -9.89 -4.91
N MET A 340 10.61 -8.90 -4.24
CA MET A 340 9.18 -8.92 -3.89
C MET A 340 8.30 -8.99 -5.14
N LEU A 341 8.53 -8.12 -6.12
CA LEU A 341 7.77 -8.13 -7.37
C LEU A 341 7.92 -9.46 -8.12
N GLN A 342 9.14 -10.00 -8.20
CA GLN A 342 9.38 -11.30 -8.82
C GLN A 342 8.58 -12.41 -8.14
N SER A 343 8.63 -12.48 -6.80
CA SER A 343 7.86 -13.45 -6.03
C SER A 343 6.36 -13.28 -6.26
N LEU A 344 5.86 -12.04 -6.19
CA LEU A 344 4.46 -11.73 -6.43
C LEU A 344 4.02 -12.19 -7.82
N SER A 345 4.76 -11.81 -8.86
CA SER A 345 4.47 -12.15 -10.26
C SER A 345 4.50 -13.66 -10.54
N GLN A 346 5.35 -14.42 -9.86
CA GLN A 346 5.57 -15.84 -10.15
C GLN A 346 4.76 -16.80 -9.28
N LYS A 347 4.51 -16.45 -8.02
CA LYS A 347 3.92 -17.37 -7.03
C LYS A 347 2.58 -16.92 -6.47
N TYR A 348 2.28 -15.62 -6.55
CA TYR A 348 1.08 -15.04 -5.93
C TYR A 348 0.06 -14.55 -6.96
N THR A 349 0.37 -14.57 -8.25
CA THR A 349 -0.60 -14.19 -9.29
C THR A 349 -1.65 -15.27 -9.49
N SER A 350 -2.90 -14.84 -9.60
CA SER A 350 -4.03 -15.71 -9.90
C SER A 350 -3.94 -16.24 -11.34
N PRO A 351 -4.22 -17.53 -11.62
CA PRO A 351 -4.34 -18.01 -13.00
C PRO A 351 -5.43 -17.24 -13.77
N VAL A 352 -5.14 -16.87 -15.02
CA VAL A 352 -6.06 -16.06 -15.85
C VAL A 352 -7.45 -16.68 -15.91
N GLY A 353 -8.48 -15.90 -15.58
CA GLY A 353 -9.88 -16.36 -15.58
C GLY A 353 -10.36 -16.97 -14.26
N GLN A 354 -9.46 -17.19 -13.29
CA GLN A 354 -9.79 -17.66 -11.95
C GLN A 354 -9.89 -16.51 -10.94
N ASN A 355 -10.32 -16.84 -9.72
CA ASN A 355 -10.42 -15.91 -8.57
C ASN A 355 -11.09 -14.59 -8.95
N LYS A 356 -12.18 -14.70 -9.70
CA LYS A 356 -13.02 -13.57 -10.10
C LYS A 356 -12.28 -12.43 -10.81
N GLY A 357 -11.08 -12.69 -11.34
CA GLY A 357 -10.29 -11.68 -12.03
C GLY A 357 -9.40 -10.80 -11.15
N PHE A 358 -9.21 -11.12 -9.88
CA PHE A 358 -8.15 -10.48 -9.08
C PHE A 358 -6.77 -10.88 -9.60
N ILE A 359 -5.80 -9.96 -9.48
CA ILE A 359 -4.44 -10.15 -9.98
C ILE A 359 -3.62 -10.98 -8.99
N LEU A 360 -3.58 -10.56 -7.73
CA LEU A 360 -2.85 -11.23 -6.66
C LEU A 360 -3.75 -12.03 -5.73
N LEU A 361 -3.18 -13.10 -5.16
CA LEU A 361 -3.76 -13.98 -4.14
C LEU A 361 -3.01 -13.81 -2.80
N HIS A 362 -3.47 -14.54 -1.78
CA HIS A 362 -2.78 -14.72 -0.50
C HIS A 362 -2.50 -13.41 0.26
N SER A 363 -3.49 -12.52 0.30
CA SER A 363 -3.50 -11.38 1.21
C SER A 363 -4.31 -11.70 2.46
N THR A 364 -4.00 -11.03 3.57
CA THR A 364 -4.72 -11.22 4.84
C THR A 364 -5.23 -9.88 5.38
N GLY A 365 -6.54 -9.65 5.28
CA GLY A 365 -7.21 -8.44 5.74
C GLY A 365 -7.17 -8.30 7.26
N SER A 366 -7.85 -9.18 7.99
CA SER A 366 -7.87 -9.09 9.45
C SER A 366 -8.04 -10.45 10.12
N LYS A 367 -6.92 -11.13 10.38
CA LYS A 367 -6.92 -12.46 11.02
C LYS A 367 -7.58 -12.48 12.41
N PRO A 368 -7.36 -11.52 13.33
CA PRO A 368 -8.00 -11.54 14.65
C PRO A 368 -9.54 -11.49 14.61
N HIS A 369 -10.10 -11.02 13.49
CA HIS A 369 -11.54 -10.90 13.28
C HIS A 369 -12.11 -12.03 12.39
N ASN A 370 -11.29 -13.05 12.06
CA ASN A 370 -11.64 -14.12 11.12
C ASN A 370 -12.20 -13.60 9.79
N SER A 371 -11.54 -12.57 9.23
CA SER A 371 -12.02 -11.85 8.07
C SER A 371 -10.91 -11.69 7.03
N GLU A 372 -11.24 -12.05 5.78
CA GLU A 372 -10.36 -11.87 4.61
C GLU A 372 -8.99 -12.54 4.81
N ILE A 373 -8.97 -13.80 5.23
CA ILE A 373 -7.73 -14.56 5.48
C ILE A 373 -7.38 -15.38 4.24
N ASP A 374 -6.17 -15.18 3.70
CA ASP A 374 -5.66 -15.90 2.53
C ASP A 374 -6.55 -15.75 1.28
N VAL A 375 -6.90 -14.51 0.95
CA VAL A 375 -7.81 -14.15 -0.16
C VAL A 375 -7.20 -13.05 -1.04
N PRO A 376 -7.68 -12.85 -2.27
CA PRO A 376 -7.35 -11.65 -3.04
C PRO A 376 -7.92 -10.39 -2.39
N LEU A 377 -7.19 -9.28 -2.48
CA LEU A 377 -7.62 -7.97 -1.97
C LEU A 377 -7.33 -6.87 -2.98
N THR A 378 -8.33 -6.02 -3.26
CA THR A 378 -8.25 -4.96 -4.29
C THR A 378 -7.08 -3.98 -4.13
N TYR A 379 -6.68 -3.71 -2.88
CA TYR A 379 -5.51 -2.86 -2.61
C TYR A 379 -4.18 -3.57 -2.87
N ALA A 380 -4.11 -4.90 -2.76
CA ALA A 380 -2.92 -5.65 -3.18
C ALA A 380 -2.68 -5.47 -4.69
N ASP A 381 -3.74 -5.60 -5.49
CA ASP A 381 -3.71 -5.38 -6.94
C ASP A 381 -3.28 -3.95 -7.28
N TYR A 382 -3.83 -2.95 -6.58
CA TYR A 382 -3.48 -1.53 -6.76
C TYR A 382 -1.98 -1.28 -6.54
N TYR A 383 -1.45 -1.64 -5.37
CA TYR A 383 -0.05 -1.37 -5.04
C TYR A 383 0.92 -2.24 -5.83
N TYR A 384 0.51 -3.41 -6.29
CA TYR A 384 1.32 -4.24 -7.19
C TYR A 384 1.50 -3.58 -8.55
N LEU A 385 0.43 -3.05 -9.15
CA LEU A 385 0.53 -2.31 -10.41
C LEU A 385 1.31 -1.00 -10.25
N GLU A 386 1.13 -0.30 -9.13
CA GLU A 386 1.95 0.87 -8.82
C GLU A 386 3.44 0.52 -8.75
N ALA A 387 3.79 -0.52 -8.00
CA ALA A 387 5.18 -0.96 -7.86
C ALA A 387 5.79 -1.38 -9.21
N LEU A 388 5.04 -2.07 -10.08
CA LEU A 388 5.47 -2.40 -11.44
C LEU A 388 5.72 -1.14 -12.30
N LEU A 389 4.85 -0.13 -12.21
CA LEU A 389 5.05 1.15 -12.89
C LEU A 389 6.29 1.88 -12.38
N ARG A 390 6.48 1.92 -11.06
CA ARG A 390 7.66 2.55 -10.44
C ARG A 390 8.95 1.86 -10.86
N GLN A 391 8.98 0.53 -10.85
CA GLN A 391 10.11 -0.26 -11.33
C GLN A 391 10.46 0.11 -12.77
N LYS A 392 9.46 0.12 -13.65
CA LYS A 392 9.63 0.47 -15.07
C LYS A 392 10.12 1.90 -15.27
N GLN A 393 9.55 2.85 -14.53
CA GLN A 393 9.92 4.26 -14.62
C GLN A 393 11.37 4.49 -14.15
N LEU A 394 11.78 3.87 -13.04
CA LEU A 394 13.16 3.94 -12.57
C LEU A 394 14.14 3.32 -13.56
N ALA A 395 13.81 2.14 -14.12
CA ALA A 395 14.63 1.50 -15.13
C ALA A 395 14.77 2.34 -16.41
N ALA A 396 13.75 3.13 -16.77
CA ALA A 396 13.75 3.95 -17.98
C ALA A 396 14.31 5.37 -17.80
N LYS A 397 14.04 6.02 -16.66
CA LYS A 397 14.28 7.46 -16.44
C LYS A 397 15.18 7.76 -15.23
N GLY A 398 15.43 6.80 -14.35
CA GLY A 398 16.16 7.01 -13.10
C GLY A 398 15.44 7.84 -12.03
N LYS A 399 14.21 8.30 -12.30
CA LYS A 399 13.36 9.08 -11.38
C LYS A 399 11.89 8.67 -11.51
N LEU A 400 11.12 8.86 -10.42
CA LEU A 400 9.67 8.57 -10.36
C LEU A 400 8.81 9.81 -10.54
N PHE A 401 9.22 10.92 -9.93
CA PHE A 401 8.50 12.19 -9.96
C PHE A 401 9.27 13.20 -10.82
N ASN A 402 8.55 14.16 -11.38
CA ASN A 402 9.11 15.11 -12.35
C ASN A 402 10.01 16.15 -11.71
#